data_AF-A0A396IUS5-F1
#
_entry.id   AF-A0A396IUS5-F1
#
_cell.length_a   1.000
_cell.length_b   1.000
_cell.length_c   1.000
_cell.angle_alpha   90.00
_cell.angle_beta   90.00
_cell.angle_gamma   90.00
#
_symmetry.space_group_name_H-M   'P 1'
#
loop_
_entity.id
_entity.type
_entity.pdbx_description
1 polymer ?
#
loop_
_entity_poly.entity_id
_entity_poly.type
_entity_poly.pdbx_seq_one_letter_code
_entity_poly.pdbx_strand_id
1 'polypeptide(L)' 'MTEIVKFVYAMIIFFKLFLVATNNDDDSCYNDYHCINKSWLCPSGLVVRCITRQCKCITILNPIDFVST' A
#
# COMPACT_ATOMS: atom_id res chain seq x y z
N MET A 1 -11.95 -34.67 20.21
CA MET A 1 -10.82 -33.74 19.93
C MET A 1 -10.86 -33.26 18.47
N THR A 2 -12.02 -32.81 18.00
CA THR A 2 -12.31 -32.66 16.56
C THR A 2 -12.87 -31.29 16.23
N GLU A 3 -13.62 -30.68 17.14
CA GLU A 3 -14.23 -29.36 16.93
C GLU A 3 -13.23 -28.21 17.11
N ILE A 4 -12.37 -28.28 18.15
CA ILE A 4 -11.34 -27.27 18.40
C ILE A 4 -10.32 -27.24 17.25
N VAL A 5 -9.94 -28.41 16.73
CA VAL A 5 -8.99 -28.51 15.60
C VAL A 5 -9.60 -27.93 14.32
N LYS A 6 -10.89 -28.17 14.07
CA LYS A 6 -11.61 -27.54 12.94
C LYS A 6 -11.67 -26.02 13.07
N PHE A 7 -11.93 -25.50 14.27
CA PHE A 7 -11.99 -24.06 14.50
C PHE A 7 -10.64 -23.37 14.26
N VAL A 8 -9.55 -23.96 14.76
CA VAL A 8 -8.19 -23.44 14.52
C VAL A 8 -7.86 -23.45 13.03
N TYR A 9 -8.23 -24.51 12.30
CA TYR A 9 -7.99 -24.61 10.87
C TYR A 9 -8.77 -23.55 10.07
N ALA A 10 -10.03 -23.30 10.43
CA ALA A 10 -10.84 -22.24 9.83
C ALA A 10 -10.24 -20.85 10.07
N MET A 11 -9.77 -20.58 11.29
CA MET A 11 -9.10 -19.31 11.62
C MET A 11 -7.80 -19.13 10.83
N ILE A 12 -6.97 -20.17 10.70
CA ILE A 12 -5.75 -20.10 9.90
C ILE A 12 -6.08 -19.77 8.44
N ILE A 13 -7.09 -20.42 7.85
CA ILE A 13 -7.52 -20.12 6.47
C ILE A 13 -7.98 -18.66 6.37
N PHE A 14 -8.77 -18.18 7.32
CA PHE A 14 -9.26 -16.81 7.34
C PHE A 14 -8.10 -15.79 7.41
N PHE A 15 -7.12 -16.01 8.29
CA PHE A 15 -5.92 -15.16 8.38
C PHE A 15 -5.05 -15.24 7.12
N LYS A 16 -4.92 -16.42 6.49
CA LYS A 16 -4.20 -16.57 5.22
C LYS A 16 -4.86 -15.76 4.10
N LEU A 17 -6.19 -15.80 4.00
CA LEU A 17 -6.95 -15.02 3.02
C LEU A 17 -6.78 -13.52 3.27
N PHE A 18 -6.84 -13.08 4.53
CA PHE A 18 -6.61 -11.68 4.90
C PHE A 18 -5.19 -11.23 4.52
N LEU A 19 -4.19 -12.04 4.82
CA LEU A 19 -2.78 -11.75 4.50
C LEU A 19 -2.54 -11.66 2.98
N VAL A 20 -3.18 -12.52 2.18
CA VAL A 20 -3.13 -12.44 0.71
C VAL A 20 -3.84 -11.18 0.18
N ALA A 21 -4.97 -10.80 0.77
CA ALA A 21 -5.67 -9.57 0.40
C ALA A 21 -4.89 -8.30 0.75
N THR A 22 -4.15 -8.30 1.87
CA THR A 22 -3.28 -7.19 2.26
C THR A 22 -1.97 -7.14 1.45
N ASN A 23 -1.43 -8.29 1.04
CA ASN A 23 -0.23 -8.34 0.18
C ASN A 23 -0.52 -8.02 -1.30
N ASN A 24 -1.78 -7.84 -1.69
CA ASN A 24 -2.15 -7.26 -2.98
C ASN A 24 -2.07 -5.71 -2.97
N ASP A 25 -1.50 -5.11 -1.93
CA ASP A 25 -0.78 -3.85 -2.09
C ASP A 25 0.42 -4.10 -3.02
N ASP A 26 0.12 -4.21 -4.32
CA ASP A 26 0.99 -3.71 -5.36
C ASP A 26 1.23 -2.22 -5.03
N ASP A 27 2.12 -1.96 -4.06
CA ASP A 27 2.74 -0.66 -3.84
C ASP A 27 3.54 -0.23 -5.08
N SER A 28 3.65 -1.13 -6.07
CA SER A 28 4.06 -0.86 -7.43
C SER A 28 3.14 0.17 -8.07
N CYS A 29 3.61 1.41 -8.11
CA CYS A 29 2.97 2.47 -8.85
C CYS A 29 3.68 2.67 -10.20
N TYR A 30 2.93 3.05 -11.22
CA TYR A 30 3.49 3.51 -12.51
C TYR A 30 3.29 5.00 -12.70
N ASN A 31 2.24 5.55 -12.11
CA ASN A 31 1.86 6.96 -12.18
C ASN A 31 1.44 7.48 -10.81
N ASP A 32 1.57 8.78 -10.59
CA ASP A 32 1.12 9.45 -9.37
C ASP A 32 -0.36 9.19 -9.06
N TYR A 33 -1.20 9.01 -10.10
CA TYR A 33 -2.63 8.68 -9.96
C TYR A 33 -2.90 7.37 -9.21
N HIS A 34 -2.01 6.38 -9.32
CA HIS A 34 -2.13 5.13 -8.55
C HIS A 34 -2.01 5.38 -7.04
N CYS A 35 -1.29 6.43 -6.66
CA CYS A 35 -1.02 6.77 -5.27
C CYS A 35 -2.01 7.79 -4.68
N ILE A 36 -2.87 8.41 -5.50
CA ILE A 36 -3.83 9.45 -5.03
C ILE A 36 -4.71 8.94 -3.90
N ASN A 37 -5.13 7.68 -3.95
CA ASN A 37 -5.95 7.08 -2.89
C ASN A 37 -5.19 7.01 -1.54
N LYS A 38 -3.86 7.03 -1.58
CA LYS A 38 -2.97 7.05 -0.40
C LYS A 38 -2.57 8.48 0.00
N SER A 39 -3.08 9.52 -0.66
CA SER A 39 -2.73 10.91 -0.33
C SER A 39 -3.17 11.33 1.08
N TRP A 40 -4.21 10.71 1.63
CA TRP A 40 -4.67 10.94 3.00
C TRP A 40 -3.69 10.41 4.07
N LEU A 41 -2.81 9.48 3.71
CA LEU A 41 -1.81 8.92 4.63
C LEU A 41 -0.60 9.86 4.81
N CYS A 42 -0.44 10.88 3.95
CA CYS A 42 0.65 11.82 4.05
C CYS A 42 0.32 12.96 5.03
N PRO A 43 1.26 13.35 5.92
CA PRO A 43 1.10 14.52 6.77
C PRO A 43 0.90 15.82 5.97
N SER A 44 0.27 16.81 6.60
CA SER A 44 0.02 18.14 6.02
C SER A 44 1.30 18.78 5.45
N GLY A 45 1.27 19.21 4.19
CA GLY A 45 2.42 19.82 3.50
C GLY A 45 3.29 18.82 2.71
N LEU A 46 2.91 17.54 2.67
CA LEU A 46 3.51 16.51 1.83
C LEU A 46 2.52 16.08 0.75
N VAL A 47 3.03 15.73 -0.43
CA VAL A 47 2.23 15.18 -1.54
C VAL A 47 2.70 13.75 -1.81
N VAL A 48 1.75 12.85 -2.03
CA VAL A 48 2.06 11.48 -2.43
C VAL A 48 2.43 11.44 -3.91
N ARG A 49 3.56 10.81 -4.24
CA ARG A 49 4.03 10.61 -5.60
C ARG A 49 4.53 9.20 -5.82
N CYS A 50 4.50 8.79 -7.09
CA CYS A 50 5.10 7.55 -7.51
C CYS A 50 6.59 7.75 -7.79
N ILE A 51 7.43 7.26 -6.90
CA ILE A 51 8.89 7.36 -7.02
C ILE A 51 9.46 5.95 -7.00
N THR A 52 10.26 5.58 -7.99
CA THR A 52 10.92 4.25 -8.06
C THR A 52 9.92 3.09 -7.95
N ARG A 53 8.75 3.22 -8.60
CA ARG A 53 7.61 2.30 -8.48
C ARG A 53 7.09 2.11 -7.04
N GLN A 54 7.21 3.12 -6.19
CA GLN A 54 6.63 3.11 -4.85
C GLN A 54 5.95 4.44 -4.54
N CYS A 55 4.79 4.40 -3.89
CA CYS A 55 4.12 5.59 -3.40
C CYS A 55 4.89 6.18 -2.21
N LYS A 56 5.44 7.39 -2.35
CA LYS A 56 6.19 8.09 -1.30
C LYS A 56 5.61 9.48 -1.06
N CYS A 57 5.60 9.93 0.19
CA CYS A 57 5.25 11.30 0.55
C CYS A 57 6.48 12.20 0.40
N ILE A 58 6.39 13.25 -0.41
CA ILE A 58 7.46 14.23 -0.62
C ILE A 58 7.02 15.64 -0.20
N THR A 59 7.95 16.47 0.28
CA THR A 59 7.66 17.84 0.70
C THR A 59 7.46 18.74 -0.51
N ILE A 60 6.55 19.71 -0.41
CA ILE A 60 6.35 20.75 -1.43
C ILE A 60 7.47 21.83 -1.31
N LEU A 61 8.73 21.41 -1.16
CA LEU A 61 9.88 22.33 -1.24
C LEU A 61 10.46 22.28 -2.66
N ASN A 62 9.94 23.16 -3.51
CA ASN A 62 10.44 23.55 -4.84
C ASN A 62 10.41 22.54 -6.01
N PRO A 63 10.23 23.04 -7.25
CA PRO A 63 9.85 22.26 -8.43
C PRO A 63 11.08 21.76 -9.20
N ILE A 64 11.81 20.79 -8.66
CA ILE A 64 12.88 20.15 -9.42
C ILE A 64 12.85 18.67 -9.10
N ASP A 65 12.01 17.92 -9.82
CA ASP A 65 12.28 16.55 -10.27
C ASP A 65 11.09 16.04 -11.13
N PHE A 66 10.63 16.91 -12.03
CA PHE A 66 9.86 16.53 -13.21
C PHE A 66 10.80 15.89 -14.24
N VAL A 67 11.56 14.87 -13.85
CA VAL A 67 12.32 14.03 -14.80
C VAL A 67 11.61 12.70 -14.88
N SER A 68 10.57 12.71 -15.71
CA SER A 68 10.05 11.51 -16.35
C SER A 68 11.10 11.08 -17.38
N THR A 69 11.79 9.96 -17.13
CA THR A 69 12.42 9.15 -18.19
C THR A 69 11.75 7.79 -18.16
#